data_AF-A0A7K4I7N9-F1
#
_entry.id   AF-A0A7K4I7N9-F1
#
_cell.length_a   1.000
_cell.length_b   1.000
_cell.length_c   1.000
_cell.angle_alpha   90.00
_cell.angle_beta   90.00
_cell.angle_gamma   90.00
#
_symmetry.space_group_name_H-M   'P 1'
#
loop_
_entity.id
_entity.type
_entity.pdbx_description
1 polymer ?
#
loop_
_entity_poly.entity_id
_entity_poly.type
_entity_poly.pdbx_seq_one_letter_code
_entity_poly.pdbx_strand_id
1 'polypeptide(L)'
;MHKFVDYFKRFEEVEAVKRIFGEKTKEILRNLKVEFAGRRGYMGVSDTDGHLIVSADYLKNGDIVDIYLDIIHELVHVKQFMEGKELFDDKYEYVERPTEIEAFQHAVEEARRLGLSEARICQYLKTEWISEEDLKKLAKTLDIKYVQFKEKRGRRIN
;
A
#
# COMPACT_ATOMS: atom_id res chain seq x y z
N MET A 1 12.75 -7.78 15.42
CA MET A 1 11.33 -7.43 15.26
C MET A 1 10.90 -6.49 16.36
N HIS A 2 10.03 -5.54 16.04
CA HIS A 2 9.48 -4.52 16.93
C HIS A 2 7.95 -4.61 16.95
N LYS A 3 7.28 -3.90 17.87
CA LYS A 3 5.82 -3.75 17.81
C LYS A 3 5.46 -2.60 16.89
N PHE A 4 4.40 -2.76 16.11
CA PHE A 4 3.90 -1.74 15.19
C PHE A 4 3.62 -0.41 15.90
N VAL A 5 2.91 -0.47 17.03
CA VAL A 5 2.51 0.72 17.81
C VAL A 5 3.67 1.53 18.39
N ASP A 6 4.87 0.96 18.50
CA ASP A 6 6.04 1.69 19.01
C ASP A 6 6.56 2.71 17.98
N TYR A 7 6.31 2.47 16.68
CA TYR A 7 6.84 3.25 15.55
C TYR A 7 5.74 3.95 14.75
N PHE A 8 4.63 3.27 14.47
CA PHE A 8 3.49 3.79 13.71
C PHE A 8 2.37 4.22 14.65
N LYS A 9 2.59 5.34 15.33
CA LYS A 9 1.73 5.82 16.41
C LYS A 9 0.37 6.29 15.89
N ARG A 10 -0.69 6.04 16.67
CA ARG A 10 -2.06 6.54 16.46
C ARG A 10 -2.76 5.98 15.22
N PHE A 11 -2.20 4.97 14.55
CA PHE A 11 -2.89 4.27 13.46
C PHE A 11 -4.16 3.57 13.94
N GLU A 12 -4.27 3.24 15.23
CA GLU A 12 -5.51 2.74 15.84
C GLU A 12 -6.63 3.78 15.91
N GLU A 13 -6.32 5.07 15.75
CA GLU A 13 -7.28 6.16 15.70
C GLU A 13 -7.71 6.49 14.27
N VAL A 14 -6.97 6.03 13.26
CA VAL A 14 -7.22 6.32 11.85
C VAL A 14 -8.47 5.58 11.37
N GLU A 15 -9.43 6.32 10.81
CA GLU A 15 -10.71 5.76 10.37
C GLU A 15 -10.55 4.71 9.27
N ALA A 16 -9.62 4.88 8.32
CA ALA A 16 -9.34 3.85 7.31
C ALA A 16 -8.88 2.53 7.95
N VAL A 17 -8.03 2.60 8.98
CA VAL A 17 -7.52 1.41 9.68
C VAL A 17 -8.61 0.74 10.52
N LYS A 18 -9.48 1.54 11.16
CA LYS A 18 -10.67 1.02 11.84
C LYS A 18 -11.63 0.30 10.90
N ARG A 19 -11.77 0.78 9.65
CA ARG A 19 -12.58 0.07 8.64
C ARG A 19 -11.99 -1.28 8.25
N ILE A 20 -10.67 -1.44 8.31
CA ILE A 20 -10.01 -2.72 8.00
C ILE A 20 -10.33 -3.75 9.10
N PHE A 21 -10.06 -3.42 10.36
CA PHE A 21 -10.06 -4.39 11.47
C PHE A 21 -11.26 -4.30 12.42
N GLY A 22 -12.10 -3.26 12.32
CA GLY A 22 -13.25 -3.04 13.18
C GLY A 22 -12.86 -2.87 14.66
N GLU A 23 -13.65 -3.45 15.55
CA GLU A 23 -13.44 -3.37 17.01
C GLU A 23 -12.09 -3.94 17.46
N LYS A 24 -11.52 -4.87 16.69
CA LYS A 24 -10.22 -5.51 16.98
C LYS A 24 -9.01 -4.67 16.62
N THR A 25 -9.19 -3.49 16.02
CA THR A 25 -8.08 -2.64 15.52
C THR A 25 -6.97 -2.44 16.56
N LYS A 26 -7.32 -2.01 17.77
CA LYS A 26 -6.32 -1.74 18.82
C LYS A 26 -5.55 -3.00 19.23
N GLU A 27 -6.25 -4.12 19.35
CA GLU A 27 -5.65 -5.41 19.74
C GLU A 27 -4.69 -5.89 18.65
N ILE A 28 -5.14 -5.86 17.38
CA ILE A 28 -4.35 -6.32 16.24
C ILE A 28 -3.08 -5.48 16.09
N LEU A 29 -3.20 -4.15 16.05
CA LEU A 29 -2.02 -3.28 15.89
C LEU A 29 -1.03 -3.40 17.05
N ARG A 30 -1.52 -3.60 18.29
CA ARG A 30 -0.65 -3.80 19.46
C ARG A 30 0.16 -5.10 19.38
N ASN A 31 -0.38 -6.13 18.72
CA ASN A 31 0.26 -7.44 18.58
C ASN A 31 1.01 -7.59 17.25
N LEU A 32 0.72 -6.74 16.25
CA LEU A 32 1.40 -6.73 14.96
C LEU A 32 2.88 -6.40 15.15
N LYS A 33 3.73 -7.25 14.57
CA LYS A 33 5.17 -7.05 14.57
C LYS A 33 5.62 -6.35 13.30
N VAL A 34 6.72 -5.62 13.41
CA VAL A 34 7.38 -4.93 12.31
C VAL A 34 8.85 -5.34 12.23
N GLU A 35 9.32 -5.60 11.03
CA GLU A 35 10.72 -5.74 10.68
C GLU A 35 11.17 -4.55 9.83
N PHE A 36 12.26 -3.89 10.23
CA PHE A 36 12.91 -2.86 9.40
C PHE A 36 14.08 -3.48 8.65
N ALA A 37 13.91 -3.65 7.33
CA ALA A 37 14.92 -4.23 6.47
C ALA A 37 15.87 -3.16 5.91
N GLY A 38 17.17 -3.43 5.91
CA GLY A 38 18.20 -2.52 5.37
C GLY A 38 18.35 -2.54 3.84
N ARG A 39 17.44 -3.20 3.13
CA ARG A 39 17.48 -3.33 1.66
C ARG A 39 16.63 -2.26 0.98
N ARG A 40 17.00 -1.89 -0.26
CA ARG A 40 16.16 -1.09 -1.16
C ARG A 40 14.84 -1.83 -1.44
N GLY A 41 13.78 -1.08 -1.68
CA GLY A 41 12.43 -1.59 -1.91
C GLY A 41 11.40 -0.82 -1.09
N TYR A 42 10.21 -1.38 -0.97
CA TYR A 42 9.07 -0.75 -0.30
C TYR A 42 8.74 -1.48 1.01
N MET A 43 7.46 -1.63 1.30
CA MET A 43 6.96 -2.46 2.38
C MET A 43 6.22 -3.69 1.82
N GLY A 44 5.85 -4.59 2.71
CA GLY A 44 5.16 -5.83 2.36
C GLY A 44 4.76 -6.59 3.63
N VAL A 45 3.92 -7.61 3.48
CA VAL A 45 3.58 -8.54 4.55
C VAL A 45 4.30 -9.88 4.35
N SER A 46 4.86 -10.41 5.44
CA SER A 46 5.44 -11.77 5.49
C SER A 46 4.34 -12.82 5.28
N ASP A 47 4.52 -13.69 4.28
CA ASP A 47 3.66 -14.86 4.03
C ASP A 47 3.83 -15.98 5.06
N THR A 48 4.80 -15.86 5.95
CA THR A 48 5.12 -16.90 6.94
C THR A 48 4.32 -16.70 8.24
N ASP A 49 4.17 -15.45 8.67
CA ASP A 49 3.58 -15.11 9.98
C ASP A 49 2.84 -13.76 9.99
N GLY A 50 2.65 -13.12 8.84
CA GLY A 50 1.83 -11.92 8.70
C GLY A 50 2.43 -10.64 9.28
N HIS A 51 3.72 -10.63 9.63
CA HIS A 51 4.37 -9.41 10.11
C HIS A 51 4.64 -8.42 8.97
N LEU A 52 4.70 -7.12 9.31
CA LEU A 52 4.98 -6.06 8.36
C LEU A 52 6.51 -5.93 8.16
N ILE A 53 6.96 -6.04 6.92
CA ILE A 53 8.35 -5.82 6.51
C ILE A 53 8.42 -4.43 5.89
N VAL A 54 9.31 -3.57 6.37
CA VAL A 54 9.43 -2.19 5.89
C VAL A 54 10.88 -1.87 5.53
N SER A 55 11.12 -1.35 4.33
CA SER A 55 12.43 -0.81 3.97
C SER A 55 12.75 0.44 4.79
N ALA A 56 13.87 0.40 5.51
CA ALA A 56 14.39 1.56 6.24
C ALA A 56 14.82 2.71 5.32
N ASP A 57 15.26 2.38 4.10
CA ASP A 57 15.61 3.38 3.08
C ASP A 57 14.36 4.12 2.58
N TYR A 58 13.28 3.37 2.33
CA TYR A 58 12.01 3.95 1.92
C TYR A 58 11.41 4.84 3.01
N LEU A 59 11.41 4.39 4.28
CA LEU A 59 10.93 5.24 5.38
C LEU A 59 11.70 6.56 5.52
N LYS A 60 12.98 6.58 5.15
CA LYS A 60 13.83 7.76 5.26
C LYS A 60 13.64 8.73 4.09
N ASN A 61 13.47 8.20 2.89
CA ASN A 61 13.59 8.98 1.65
C ASN A 61 12.29 9.08 0.84
N GLY A 62 11.28 8.25 1.15
CA GLY A 62 10.00 8.20 0.45
C GLY A 62 9.11 9.42 0.73
N ASP A 63 8.10 9.61 -0.12
CA ASP A 63 7.06 10.60 0.12
C ASP A 63 6.22 10.15 1.34
N ILE A 64 6.03 11.05 2.30
CA ILE A 64 5.35 10.72 3.56
C ILE A 64 3.89 10.31 3.36
N VAL A 65 3.23 10.83 2.33
CA VAL A 65 1.85 10.47 1.98
C VAL A 65 1.83 9.09 1.35
N ASP A 66 2.76 8.78 0.46
CA ASP A 66 2.86 7.45 -0.16
C ASP A 66 3.16 6.39 0.92
N ILE A 67 4.11 6.65 1.83
CA ILE A 67 4.40 5.78 2.98
C ILE A 67 3.16 5.55 3.84
N TYR A 68 2.39 6.60 4.13
CA TYR A 68 1.17 6.50 4.93
C TYR A 68 0.11 5.62 4.25
N LEU A 69 -0.10 5.80 2.94
CA LEU A 69 -1.04 5.02 2.16
C LEU A 69 -0.60 3.56 1.99
N ASP A 70 0.70 3.33 1.81
CA ASP A 70 1.27 1.99 1.75
C ASP A 70 1.07 1.25 3.08
N ILE A 71 1.23 1.91 4.24
CA ILE A 71 0.94 1.26 5.53
C ILE A 71 -0.52 0.81 5.59
N ILE A 72 -1.46 1.60 5.07
CA ILE A 72 -2.87 1.21 5.03
C ILE A 72 -3.09 0.03 4.08
N HIS A 73 -2.44 0.04 2.91
CA HIS A 73 -2.46 -1.06 1.96
C HIS A 73 -1.94 -2.36 2.61
N GLU A 74 -0.77 -2.31 3.26
CA GLU A 74 -0.20 -3.49 3.93
C GLU A 74 -1.04 -3.98 5.12
N LEU A 75 -1.71 -3.08 5.84
CA LEU A 75 -2.64 -3.50 6.90
C LEU A 75 -3.84 -4.27 6.35
N VAL A 76 -4.26 -4.02 5.12
CA VAL A 76 -5.24 -4.89 4.43
C VAL A 76 -4.63 -6.27 4.19
N HIS A 77 -3.38 -6.36 3.73
CA HIS A 77 -2.70 -7.64 3.56
C HIS A 77 -2.52 -8.40 4.88
N VAL A 78 -2.25 -7.71 6.00
CA VAL A 78 -2.23 -8.33 7.33
C VAL A 78 -3.60 -8.95 7.65
N LYS A 79 -4.69 -8.22 7.41
CA LYS A 79 -6.05 -8.76 7.59
C LYS A 79 -6.28 -9.98 6.70
N GLN A 80 -5.96 -9.89 5.42
CA GLN A 80 -6.15 -10.95 4.45
C GLN A 80 -5.36 -12.21 4.84
N PHE A 81 -4.13 -12.05 5.33
CA PHE A 81 -3.32 -13.13 5.89
C PHE A 81 -3.99 -13.77 7.10
N MET A 82 -4.51 -12.96 8.04
CA MET A 82 -5.25 -13.45 9.21
C MET A 82 -6.53 -14.20 8.83
N GLU A 83 -7.14 -13.88 7.69
CA GLU A 83 -8.29 -14.57 7.11
C GLU A 83 -7.89 -15.85 6.33
N GLY A 84 -6.59 -16.13 6.19
CA GLY A 84 -6.07 -17.29 5.46
C GLY A 84 -6.09 -17.14 3.94
N LYS A 85 -6.17 -15.91 3.42
CA LYS A 85 -6.12 -15.65 1.97
C LYS A 85 -4.70 -15.85 1.42
N GLU A 86 -4.62 -16.36 0.20
CA GLU A 86 -3.38 -16.44 -0.56
C GLU A 86 -3.02 -15.05 -1.11
N LEU A 87 -2.00 -14.40 -0.51
CA LEU A 87 -1.59 -13.05 -0.92
C LEU A 87 -0.94 -13.03 -2.31
N PHE A 88 -0.26 -14.13 -2.67
CA PHE A 88 0.50 -14.27 -3.91
C PHE A 88 -0.12 -15.33 -4.83
N ASP A 89 -1.38 -15.13 -5.25
CA ASP A 89 -2.01 -16.00 -6.26
C ASP A 89 -1.43 -15.70 -7.65
N ASP A 90 -0.68 -16.66 -8.19
CA ASP A 90 -0.02 -16.57 -9.50
C ASP A 90 -0.98 -16.77 -10.69
N LYS A 91 -2.25 -17.11 -10.43
CA LYS A 91 -3.29 -17.18 -11.47
C LYS A 91 -3.70 -15.81 -11.99
N TYR A 92 -3.40 -14.74 -11.26
CA TYR A 92 -3.76 -13.38 -11.60
C TYR A 92 -2.52 -12.50 -11.72
N GLU A 93 -2.55 -11.62 -12.73
CA GLU A 93 -1.63 -10.49 -12.83
C GLU A 93 -1.76 -9.60 -11.59
N TYR A 94 -0.66 -8.97 -11.18
CA TYR A 94 -0.58 -8.20 -9.94
C TYR A 94 -1.76 -7.23 -9.75
N VAL A 95 -2.06 -6.40 -10.76
CA VAL A 95 -3.13 -5.39 -10.69
C VAL A 95 -4.56 -5.96 -10.79
N GLU A 96 -4.68 -7.26 -11.09
CA GLU A 96 -5.96 -7.97 -11.22
C GLU A 96 -6.21 -8.92 -10.04
N ARG A 97 -5.23 -9.09 -9.15
CA ARG A 97 -5.38 -9.91 -7.94
C ARG A 97 -6.45 -9.33 -7.04
N PRO A 98 -7.46 -10.12 -6.61
CA PRO A 98 -8.49 -9.64 -5.70
C PRO A 98 -7.94 -9.05 -4.39
N THR A 99 -6.85 -9.60 -3.87
CA THR A 99 -6.17 -9.13 -2.66
C THR A 99 -5.55 -7.74 -2.85
N GLU A 100 -4.86 -7.51 -3.97
CA GLU A 100 -4.26 -6.22 -4.34
C GLU A 100 -5.34 -5.17 -4.62
N ILE A 101 -6.42 -5.54 -5.33
CA ILE A 101 -7.55 -4.64 -5.60
C ILE A 101 -8.18 -4.16 -4.29
N GLU A 102 -8.44 -5.08 -3.34
CA GLU A 102 -8.98 -4.72 -2.02
C GLU A 102 -8.02 -3.77 -1.27
N ALA A 103 -6.72 -4.07 -1.28
CA ALA A 103 -5.71 -3.25 -0.60
C ALA A 103 -5.57 -1.85 -1.21
N PHE A 104 -5.51 -1.74 -2.54
CA PHE A 104 -5.50 -0.46 -3.23
C PHE A 104 -6.81 0.32 -3.04
N GLN A 105 -7.96 -0.33 -3.01
CA GLN A 105 -9.25 0.32 -2.76
C GLN A 105 -9.23 1.07 -1.42
N HIS A 106 -8.76 0.43 -0.35
CA HIS A 106 -8.64 1.07 0.96
C HIS A 106 -7.67 2.26 0.95
N ALA A 107 -6.52 2.13 0.28
CA ALA A 107 -5.56 3.22 0.14
C ALA A 107 -6.14 4.40 -0.67
N VAL A 108 -6.86 4.13 -1.76
CA VAL A 108 -7.49 5.15 -2.62
C VAL A 108 -8.61 5.88 -1.89
N GLU A 109 -9.45 5.17 -1.15
CA GLU A 109 -10.50 5.78 -0.33
C GLU A 109 -9.90 6.71 0.72
N GLU A 110 -8.81 6.29 1.36
CA GLU A 110 -8.11 7.14 2.29
C GLU A 110 -7.47 8.34 1.59
N ALA A 111 -6.86 8.14 0.42
CA ALA A 111 -6.25 9.21 -0.34
C ALA A 111 -7.28 10.29 -0.71
N ARG A 112 -8.49 9.88 -1.12
CA ARG A 112 -9.64 10.76 -1.35
C ARG A 112 -10.06 11.49 -0.10
N ARG A 113 -10.11 10.81 1.06
CA ARG A 113 -10.42 11.42 2.36
C ARG A 113 -9.39 12.49 2.75
N LEU A 114 -8.12 12.30 2.41
CA LEU A 114 -7.05 13.29 2.59
C LEU A 114 -7.13 14.47 1.60
N GLY A 115 -8.03 14.42 0.60
CA GLY A 115 -8.20 15.47 -0.40
C GLY A 115 -7.17 15.42 -1.54
N LEU A 116 -6.51 14.28 -1.76
CA LEU A 116 -5.59 14.10 -2.88
C LEU A 116 -6.36 14.15 -4.20
N SER A 117 -5.75 14.78 -5.21
CA SER A 117 -6.34 14.83 -6.55
C SER A 117 -6.24 13.48 -7.24
N GLU A 118 -7.15 13.19 -8.17
CA GLU A 118 -7.10 11.98 -9.01
C GLU A 118 -5.74 11.79 -9.69
N ALA A 119 -5.09 12.88 -10.12
CA ALA A 119 -3.74 12.84 -10.68
C ALA A 119 -2.69 12.35 -9.66
N ARG A 120 -2.75 12.79 -8.41
CA ARG A 120 -1.82 12.36 -7.36
C ARG A 120 -2.10 10.92 -6.92
N ILE A 121 -3.37 10.51 -6.90
CA ILE A 121 -3.77 9.12 -6.65
C ILE A 121 -3.26 8.21 -7.77
N CYS A 122 -3.45 8.58 -9.04
CA CYS A 122 -2.85 7.84 -10.16
C CYS A 122 -1.32 7.76 -10.06
N GLN A 123 -0.66 8.79 -9.53
CA GLN A 123 0.80 8.79 -9.37
C GLN A 123 1.22 7.81 -8.27
N TYR A 124 0.47 7.76 -7.16
CA TYR A 124 0.68 6.77 -6.09
C TYR A 124 0.52 5.34 -6.61
N LEU A 125 -0.52 5.07 -7.40
CA LEU A 125 -0.74 3.75 -8.01
C LEU A 125 0.31 3.35 -9.05
N LYS A 126 1.10 4.30 -9.55
CA LYS A 126 2.10 4.07 -10.60
C LYS A 126 3.45 3.72 -9.98
N THR A 127 3.59 2.48 -9.53
CA THR A 127 4.87 1.93 -9.12
C THR A 127 5.76 1.62 -10.32
N GLU A 128 7.05 1.38 -10.07
CA GLU A 128 8.05 1.04 -11.09
C GLU A 128 7.80 -0.28 -11.83
N TRP A 129 7.03 -1.21 -11.25
CA TRP A 129 6.66 -2.49 -11.88
C TRP A 129 5.28 -2.49 -12.53
N ILE A 130 4.40 -1.52 -12.24
CA ILE A 130 3.09 -1.39 -12.90
C ILE A 130 3.30 -0.72 -14.26
N SER A 131 2.87 -1.33 -15.36
CA SER A 131 2.93 -0.73 -16.70
C SER A 131 1.89 0.40 -16.88
N GLU A 132 1.95 1.18 -17.97
CA GLU A 132 0.85 2.15 -18.25
C GLU A 132 -0.49 1.45 -18.52
N GLU A 133 -0.45 0.27 -19.13
CA GLU A 133 -1.66 -0.51 -19.43
C GLU A 133 -2.27 -1.08 -18.15
N ASP A 134 -1.43 -1.61 -17.25
CA ASP A 134 -1.85 -2.09 -15.93
C ASP A 134 -2.39 -0.96 -15.07
N LEU A 135 -1.76 0.23 -15.10
CA LEU A 135 -2.28 1.40 -14.41
C LEU A 135 -3.68 1.78 -14.92
N LYS A 136 -3.94 1.70 -16.24
CA LYS A 136 -5.28 1.97 -16.80
C LYS A 136 -6.31 0.95 -16.33
N LYS A 137 -5.94 -0.34 -16.29
CA LYS A 137 -6.80 -1.41 -15.77
C LYS A 137 -7.12 -1.14 -14.29
N LEU A 138 -6.10 -0.93 -13.47
CA LEU A 138 -6.23 -0.69 -12.04
C LEU A 138 -7.07 0.55 -11.75
N ALA A 139 -6.78 1.68 -12.42
CA ALA A 139 -7.55 2.91 -12.27
C ALA A 139 -9.02 2.70 -12.63
N LYS A 140 -9.32 1.94 -13.70
CA LYS A 140 -10.69 1.61 -14.06
C LYS A 140 -11.38 0.77 -12.98
N THR A 141 -10.71 -0.24 -12.44
CA THR A 141 -11.24 -1.11 -11.37
C THR A 141 -11.55 -0.33 -10.09
N LEU A 142 -10.73 0.66 -9.75
CA LEU A 142 -10.85 1.48 -8.53
C LEU A 142 -11.69 2.75 -8.74
N ASP A 143 -12.33 2.90 -9.90
CA ASP A 143 -13.10 4.08 -10.31
C ASP A 143 -12.32 5.40 -10.18
N ILE A 144 -11.06 5.40 -10.65
CA ILE A 144 -10.16 6.55 -10.66
C ILE A 144 -10.05 7.08 -12.07
N LYS A 145 -10.12 8.40 -12.23
CA LYS A 145 -9.89 9.06 -13.50
C LYS A 145 -8.42 8.95 -13.88
N TYR A 146 -8.11 8.03 -14.79
CA TYR A 146 -6.77 7.87 -15.35
C TYR A 146 -6.22 9.20 -15.87
N VAL A 147 -5.03 9.55 -15.38
CA VAL A 147 -4.25 10.70 -15.86
C VAL A 147 -3.00 10.18 -16.54
N GLN A 148 -2.83 10.51 -17.81
CA GLN A 148 -1.61 10.18 -18.53
C GLN A 148 -0.45 11.03 -18.01
N PHE A 149 0.57 10.39 -17.47
CA PHE A 149 1.82 11.06 -17.13
C PHE A 149 2.60 11.29 -18.43
N LYS A 150 2.95 12.54 -18.73
CA LYS A 150 3.94 12.80 -19.77
C LYS A 150 5.28 12.37 -19.22
N GLU A 151 5.87 11.32 -19.80
CA GLU A 151 7.28 11.04 -19.56
C GLU A 151 8.06 12.32 -19.81
N LYS A 152 8.92 12.71 -18.85
CA LYS A 152 9.94 13.71 -19.14
C LYS A 152 10.80 13.10 -20.25
N ARG A 153 10.55 13.50 -21.50
CA ARG A 153 11.46 13.24 -22.63
C ARG A 153 12.86 13.52 -22.11
N GLY A 154 13.67 12.48 -21.97
CA GLY A 154 15.07 12.62 -21.63
C GLY A 154 15.64 13.68 -22.58
N ARG A 155 16.25 14.73 -22.02
CA ARG A 155 17.15 15.56 -22.80
C ARG A 155 18.18 14.58 -23.36
N ARG A 156 18.10 14.30 -24.67
CA ARG A 156 19.25 13.79 -25.41
C ARG A 156 20.32 14.85 -25.24
N ILE A 157 21.30 14.54 -24.40
CA ILE A 157 22.59 15.20 -24.42
C ILE A 157 23.37 14.48 -25.52
N ASN A 158 23.95 15.28 -26.41
CA ASN A 158 24.70 14.97 -27.64
C ASN A 158 23.85 15.03 -28.92
#